data_AF-A0A7C6EPN2-F1
#
_entry.id   AF-A0A7C6EPN2-F1
#
_cell.length_a   1.000
_cell.length_b   1.000
_cell.length_c   1.000
_cell.angle_alpha   90.00
_cell.angle_beta   90.00
_cell.angle_gamma   90.00
#
_symmetry.space_group_name_H-M   'P 1'
#
loop_
_entity.id
_entity.type
_entity.pdbx_description
1 polymer ?
#
loop_
_entity_poly.entity_id
_entity_poly.type
_entity_poly.pdbx_seq_one_letter_code
_entity_poly.pdbx_strand_id
1 'polypeptide(L)'
;MNTKKLLITITVFILGFVVVFSLVKVFKPSKPELSNYEEYAEYINAFTSGYISRNSEIVIEFNHNLNLNKQTEERKLQEILTFSPSIEGKVYWKDEYTLAFKPNKPLPYEQDFIATLKIKDIIADDNKLKDFIFSFFVIPQTFKLEQYNIKTLCNDYSLEQITANLELSDIETPENLQSCISVELNSQNIPYKLNTNDQLTYQIIIDSIPRTEQNRLLSIICNGKKLGIASEIKKEISIPSLNEFVLLDCIVRKYPEQSIHLIFSDPIDEKQDLGGLITLEKDQLLRFTIESNEISIYPSETLIGDYTLHVYQGILNTHQKPLNSPKDFTITFEDIKP
;
A
#
# COMPACT_ATOMS: atom_id res chain seq x y z
N MET A 1 -20.29 21.36 56.07
CA MET A 1 -19.05 20.61 56.32
C MET A 1 -17.95 21.62 56.63
N ASN A 2 -17.26 21.50 57.78
CA ASN A 2 -16.31 22.50 58.26
C ASN A 2 -15.17 22.67 57.22
N THR A 3 -14.84 23.89 56.79
CA THR A 3 -13.90 24.17 55.68
C THR A 3 -12.54 23.48 55.87
N LYS A 4 -12.09 23.30 57.11
CA LYS A 4 -10.89 22.52 57.46
C LYS A 4 -10.99 21.04 57.10
N LYS A 5 -12.15 20.40 57.29
CA LYS A 5 -12.37 18.99 56.93
C LYS A 5 -12.35 18.79 55.41
N LEU A 6 -12.92 19.73 54.65
CA LEU A 6 -12.90 19.69 53.17
C LEU A 6 -11.47 19.77 52.63
N LEU A 7 -10.64 20.66 53.19
CA LEU A 7 -9.24 20.83 52.79
C LEU A 7 -8.42 19.56 53.03
N ILE A 8 -8.60 18.92 54.19
CA ILE A 8 -7.90 17.66 54.53
C ILE A 8 -8.29 16.54 53.55
N THR A 9 -9.58 16.39 53.22
CA THR A 9 -10.02 15.35 52.29
C THR A 9 -9.44 15.54 50.89
N ILE A 10 -9.37 16.79 50.40
CA ILE A 10 -8.77 17.11 49.09
C ILE A 10 -7.27 16.79 49.09
N THR A 11 -6.54 17.15 50.15
CA THR A 11 -5.11 16.86 50.26
C THR A 11 -4.83 15.35 50.29
N VAL A 12 -5.64 14.57 51.01
CA VAL A 12 -5.52 13.10 51.04
C VAL A 12 -5.81 12.49 49.66
N PHE A 13 -6.80 13.01 48.93
CA PHE A 13 -7.14 12.51 47.60
C PHE A 13 -6.05 12.83 46.58
N ILE A 14 -5.47 14.03 46.62
CA ILE A 14 -4.33 14.43 45.79
C ILE A 14 -3.11 13.57 46.09
N LEU A 15 -2.81 13.32 47.37
CA LEU A 15 -1.68 12.49 47.78
C LEU A 15 -1.86 11.03 47.34
N GLY A 16 -3.08 10.49 47.46
CA GLY A 16 -3.42 9.16 46.93
C GLY A 16 -3.27 9.09 45.40
N PHE A 17 -3.70 10.12 44.68
CA PHE A 17 -3.57 10.19 43.22
C PHE A 17 -2.10 10.26 42.78
N VAL A 18 -1.26 11.03 43.49
CA VAL A 18 0.19 11.11 43.22
C VAL A 18 0.88 9.78 43.47
N VAL A 19 0.51 9.04 44.53
CA VAL A 19 1.07 7.71 44.81
C VAL A 19 0.68 6.70 43.73
N VAL A 20 -0.58 6.69 43.29
CA VAL A 20 -1.05 5.83 42.19
C VAL A 20 -0.35 6.21 40.87
N PHE A 21 -0.20 7.49 40.56
CA PHE A 21 0.46 7.94 39.34
C PHE A 21 1.97 7.63 39.32
N SER A 22 2.64 7.71 40.47
CA SER A 22 4.03 7.27 40.64
C SER A 22 4.16 5.76 40.51
N LEU A 23 3.23 4.97 41.07
CA LEU A 23 3.20 3.51 40.86
C LEU A 23 3.02 3.16 39.38
N VAL A 24 2.10 3.83 38.65
CA VAL A 24 1.90 3.59 37.21
C VAL A 24 3.12 3.95 36.37
N LYS A 25 3.90 4.98 36.74
CA LYS A 25 5.17 5.30 36.06
C LYS A 25 6.28 4.30 36.36
N VAL A 26 6.34 3.76 37.58
CA VAL A 26 7.32 2.74 38.00
C VAL A 26 7.00 1.37 37.39
N PHE A 27 5.73 1.08 37.12
CA PHE A 27 5.28 -0.14 36.43
C PHE A 27 5.18 0.00 34.90
N LYS A 28 5.97 0.87 34.26
CA LYS A 28 6.24 0.71 32.83
C LYS A 28 7.31 -0.37 32.68
N PRO A 29 6.99 -1.59 32.19
CA PRO A 29 8.03 -2.57 31.90
C PRO A 29 9.01 -1.95 30.90
N SER A 30 10.30 -1.94 31.25
CA SER A 30 11.35 -1.58 30.31
C SER A 30 11.28 -2.54 29.12
N LYS A 31 11.27 -2.02 27.88
CA LYS A 31 11.44 -2.88 26.71
C LYS A 31 12.75 -3.67 26.91
N PRO A 32 12.75 -5.00 26.76
CA PRO A 32 13.97 -5.79 26.90
C PRO A 32 15.02 -5.29 25.90
N GLU A 33 16.27 -5.29 26.33
CA GLU A 33 17.41 -4.91 25.50
C GLU A 33 17.62 -5.97 24.41
N LEU A 34 17.78 -5.53 23.16
CA LEU A 34 18.05 -6.44 22.05
C LEU A 34 19.47 -6.99 22.17
N SER A 35 19.66 -8.26 21.80
CA SER A 35 20.97 -8.88 21.78
C SER A 35 21.87 -8.17 20.76
N ASN A 36 23.15 -7.99 21.12
CA ASN A 36 24.18 -7.62 20.15
C ASN A 36 24.44 -8.82 19.24
N TYR A 37 24.11 -8.72 17.96
CA TYR A 37 24.27 -9.81 17.00
C TYR A 37 25.71 -10.35 16.93
N GLU A 38 26.72 -9.49 17.10
CA GLU A 38 28.13 -9.90 17.04
C GLU A 38 28.48 -10.95 18.11
N GLU A 39 27.84 -10.89 19.28
CA GLU A 39 28.04 -11.87 20.36
C GLU A 39 27.45 -13.25 20.03
N TYR A 40 26.57 -13.31 19.02
CA TYR A 40 25.85 -14.51 18.62
C TYR A 40 26.20 -14.99 17.21
N ALA A 41 27.12 -14.31 16.51
CA ALA A 41 27.47 -14.60 15.11
C ALA A 41 28.08 -16.00 14.91
N GLU A 42 28.70 -16.59 15.94
CA GLU A 42 29.19 -17.97 15.92
C GLU A 42 28.06 -19.01 15.99
N TYR A 43 26.84 -18.59 16.35
CA TYR A 43 25.70 -19.48 16.55
C TYR A 43 24.54 -19.23 15.57
N ILE A 44 24.26 -17.97 15.24
CA ILE A 44 23.11 -17.57 14.41
C ILE A 44 23.60 -17.01 13.09
N ASN A 45 23.24 -17.68 12.00
CA ASN A 45 23.52 -17.23 10.65
C ASN A 45 22.58 -16.08 10.24
N ALA A 46 21.27 -16.27 10.45
CA ALA A 46 20.25 -15.31 10.07
C ALA A 46 19.02 -15.39 11.00
N PHE A 47 18.25 -14.31 11.06
CA PHE A 47 16.98 -14.27 11.79
C PHE A 47 16.05 -13.21 11.20
N THR A 48 14.75 -13.39 11.41
CA THR A 48 13.74 -12.41 11.00
C THR A 48 13.95 -11.06 11.71
N SER A 49 14.11 -10.00 10.94
CA SER A 49 14.28 -8.64 11.44
C SER A 49 13.69 -7.61 10.47
N GLY A 50 13.54 -6.37 10.92
CA GLY A 50 12.97 -5.29 10.11
C GLY A 50 11.47 -5.44 9.87
N TYR A 51 10.99 -4.95 8.73
CA TYR A 51 9.58 -5.02 8.34
C TYR A 51 9.27 -6.37 7.68
N ILE A 52 8.23 -7.03 8.17
CA ILE A 52 7.74 -8.30 7.62
C ILE A 52 6.27 -8.21 7.26
N SER A 53 5.87 -9.03 6.29
CA SER A 53 4.45 -9.26 6.03
C SER A 53 3.78 -9.86 7.27
N ARG A 54 2.54 -9.50 7.51
CA ARG A 54 1.71 -10.09 8.57
C ARG A 54 1.50 -11.60 8.42
N ASN A 55 1.72 -12.13 7.22
CA ASN A 55 1.59 -13.55 6.89
C ASN A 55 2.93 -14.32 6.95
N SER A 56 4.03 -13.64 7.28
CA SER A 56 5.36 -14.25 7.34
C SER A 56 5.50 -15.21 8.52
N GLU A 57 6.28 -16.28 8.29
CA GLU A 57 6.87 -17.06 9.38
C GLU A 57 8.01 -16.27 10.02
N ILE A 58 8.21 -16.43 11.33
CA ILE A 58 9.38 -15.93 12.03
C ILE A 58 10.43 -17.04 12.04
N VAL A 59 11.61 -16.78 11.48
CA VAL A 59 12.66 -17.78 11.28
C VAL A 59 13.96 -17.38 11.96
N ILE A 60 14.69 -18.39 12.41
CA ILE A 60 16.04 -18.28 12.95
C ILE A 60 16.85 -19.42 12.35
N GLU A 61 17.91 -19.06 11.64
CA GLU A 61 18.85 -19.98 11.01
C GLU A 61 20.13 -20.03 11.84
N PHE A 62 20.51 -21.23 12.25
CA PHE A 62 21.72 -21.52 13.01
C PHE A 62 22.88 -21.84 12.08
N ASN A 63 24.11 -21.66 12.55
CA ASN A 63 25.29 -22.03 11.76
C ASN A 63 25.38 -23.55 11.56
N HIS A 64 25.80 -23.98 10.37
CA HIS A 64 25.78 -25.38 9.93
C HIS A 64 26.79 -26.29 10.65
N ASN A 65 27.72 -25.72 11.42
CA ASN A 65 28.70 -26.46 12.21
C ASN A 65 28.22 -26.81 13.63
N LEU A 66 27.01 -26.38 14.02
CA LEU A 66 26.49 -26.58 15.37
C LEU A 66 25.79 -27.93 15.54
N ASN A 67 25.98 -28.52 16.72
CA ASN A 67 25.21 -29.69 17.15
C ASN A 67 23.93 -29.23 17.87
N LEU A 68 22.80 -29.30 17.16
CA LEU A 68 21.50 -28.83 17.64
C LEU A 68 20.72 -29.96 18.32
N ASN A 69 20.22 -29.71 19.54
CA ASN A 69 19.36 -30.62 20.28
C ASN A 69 17.93 -30.65 19.72
N LYS A 70 17.72 -31.53 18.74
CA LYS A 70 16.42 -31.71 18.06
C LYS A 70 15.48 -32.71 18.75
N GLN A 71 15.88 -33.33 19.86
CA GLN A 71 15.06 -34.32 20.57
C GLN A 71 13.97 -33.68 21.46
N THR A 72 13.79 -32.37 21.35
CA THR A 72 12.80 -31.61 22.09
C THR A 72 11.40 -31.86 21.52
N GLU A 73 10.51 -32.41 22.34
CA GLU A 73 9.08 -32.56 21.99
C GLU A 73 8.47 -31.24 21.50
N GLU A 74 7.52 -31.29 20.55
CA GLU A 74 6.89 -30.08 19.98
C GLU A 74 6.35 -29.10 21.05
N ARG A 75 5.84 -29.62 22.18
CA ARG A 75 5.37 -28.77 23.29
C ARG A 75 6.48 -27.99 23.98
N LYS A 76 7.68 -28.55 24.07
CA LYS A 76 8.84 -27.88 24.65
C LYS A 76 9.46 -26.87 23.68
N LEU A 77 9.35 -27.10 22.36
CA LEU A 77 9.79 -26.12 21.35
C LEU A 77 9.07 -24.77 21.46
N GLN A 78 7.79 -24.78 21.87
CA GLN A 78 7.00 -23.55 22.09
C GLN A 78 7.51 -22.69 23.24
N GLU A 79 8.20 -23.30 24.22
CA GLU A 79 8.77 -22.57 25.36
C GLU A 79 10.13 -21.96 25.04
N ILE A 80 10.76 -22.39 23.94
CA ILE A 80 12.09 -21.98 23.51
C ILE A 80 12.05 -20.67 22.73
N LEU A 81 10.97 -20.41 21.98
CA LEU A 81 10.78 -19.18 21.23
C LEU A 81 9.49 -18.50 21.67
N THR A 82 9.63 -17.33 22.29
CA THR A 82 8.51 -16.56 22.85
C THR A 82 8.46 -15.16 22.27
N PHE A 83 7.29 -14.53 22.31
CA PHE A 83 7.04 -13.22 21.72
C PHE A 83 6.40 -12.26 22.71
N SER A 84 6.75 -10.98 22.60
CA SER A 84 6.09 -9.87 23.30
C SER A 84 5.71 -8.77 22.30
N PRO A 85 4.41 -8.48 22.10
CA PRO A 85 3.24 -9.20 22.61
C PRO A 85 3.19 -10.69 22.21
N SER A 86 2.40 -11.49 22.92
CA SER A 86 2.29 -12.93 22.64
C SER A 86 1.66 -13.20 21.28
N ILE A 87 2.21 -14.18 20.55
CA ILE A 87 1.68 -14.65 19.27
C ILE A 87 1.26 -16.11 19.42
N GLU A 88 0.05 -16.45 19.00
CA GLU A 88 -0.40 -17.85 18.93
C GLU A 88 0.12 -18.49 17.63
N GLY A 89 0.78 -19.65 17.73
CA GLY A 89 1.34 -20.32 16.56
C GLY A 89 2.01 -21.64 16.88
N LYS A 90 2.74 -22.16 15.88
CA LYS A 90 3.52 -23.40 15.99
C LYS A 90 5.00 -23.16 15.74
N VAL A 91 5.85 -23.52 16.70
CA VAL A 91 7.30 -23.69 16.49
C VAL A 91 7.57 -25.07 15.88
N TYR A 92 8.41 -25.12 14.84
CA TYR A 92 8.87 -26.36 14.23
C TYR A 92 10.24 -26.18 13.56
N TRP A 93 10.93 -27.28 13.31
CA TRP A 93 12.13 -27.29 12.48
C TRP A 93 11.72 -27.26 11.00
N LYS A 94 12.07 -26.18 10.31
CA LYS A 94 11.82 -26.02 8.87
C LYS A 94 12.78 -26.88 8.06
N ASP A 95 14.01 -27.01 8.55
CA ASP A 95 15.05 -27.89 8.01
C ASP A 95 16.07 -28.24 9.12
N GLU A 96 17.27 -28.67 8.73
CA GLU A 96 18.31 -29.09 9.65
C GLU A 96 18.86 -27.96 10.54
N TYR A 97 18.88 -26.71 10.07
CA TYR A 97 19.48 -25.58 10.78
C TYR A 97 18.51 -24.41 10.96
N THR A 98 17.25 -24.52 10.54
CA THR A 98 16.28 -23.45 10.64
C THR A 98 15.12 -23.80 11.56
N LEU A 99 14.97 -23.02 12.63
CA LEU A 99 13.78 -23.01 13.47
C LEU A 99 12.79 -21.98 12.94
N ALA A 100 11.54 -22.38 12.74
CA ALA A 100 10.48 -21.51 12.27
C ALA A 100 9.32 -21.48 13.26
N PHE A 101 8.70 -20.31 13.39
CA PHE A 101 7.42 -20.11 14.05
C PHE A 101 6.40 -19.66 13.02
N LYS A 102 5.31 -20.43 12.91
CA LYS A 102 4.18 -20.12 12.05
C LYS A 102 3.01 -19.59 12.88
N PRO A 103 2.64 -18.30 12.74
CA PRO A 103 1.44 -17.76 13.37
C PRO A 103 0.18 -18.52 12.93
N ASN A 104 -0.78 -18.71 13.85
CA ASN A 104 -2.07 -19.33 13.54
C ASN A 104 -3.01 -18.40 12.76
N LYS A 105 -2.81 -17.10 12.92
CA LYS A 105 -3.58 -16.02 12.29
C LYS A 105 -2.61 -14.95 11.78
N PRO A 106 -3.00 -14.17 10.76
CA PRO A 106 -2.23 -13.02 10.32
C PRO A 106 -1.92 -12.09 11.51
N LEU A 107 -0.68 -11.59 11.55
CA LEU A 107 -0.25 -10.67 12.60
C LEU A 107 -1.05 -9.35 12.53
N PRO A 108 -1.19 -8.62 13.64
CA PRO A 108 -1.80 -7.29 13.64
C PRO A 108 -0.94 -6.30 12.85
N TYR A 109 -1.58 -5.40 12.10
CA TYR A 109 -0.90 -4.31 11.42
C TYR A 109 -0.20 -3.38 12.40
N GLU A 110 0.89 -2.74 11.95
CA GLU A 110 1.59 -1.68 12.68
C GLU A 110 2.06 -2.12 14.09
N GLN A 111 2.31 -3.42 14.27
CA GLN A 111 2.66 -3.99 15.55
C GLN A 111 4.14 -4.38 15.59
N ASP A 112 4.82 -3.87 16.62
CA ASP A 112 6.18 -4.27 16.99
C ASP A 112 6.12 -5.57 17.80
N PHE A 113 7.05 -6.48 17.52
CA PHE A 113 7.25 -7.69 18.32
C PHE A 113 8.71 -7.82 18.74
N ILE A 114 8.89 -8.34 19.95
CA ILE A 114 10.17 -8.79 20.46
C ILE A 114 10.10 -10.31 20.58
N ALA A 115 11.02 -10.99 19.90
CA ALA A 115 11.21 -12.42 20.01
C ALA A 115 12.34 -12.72 21.00
N THR A 116 12.15 -13.73 21.84
CA THR A 116 13.15 -14.23 22.80
C THR A 116 13.37 -15.70 22.54
N LEU A 117 14.59 -16.05 22.12
CA LEU A 117 15.04 -17.40 21.89
C LEU A 117 15.92 -17.87 23.06
N LYS A 118 15.51 -18.94 23.75
CA LYS A 118 16.31 -19.64 24.75
C LYS A 118 17.37 -20.52 24.06
N ILE A 119 18.37 -19.87 23.45
CA ILE A 119 19.35 -20.53 22.58
C ILE A 119 20.14 -21.65 23.28
N LYS A 120 20.38 -21.53 24.60
CA LYS A 120 21.01 -22.54 25.44
C LYS A 120 20.25 -23.89 25.46
N ASP A 121 18.94 -23.86 25.22
CA ASP A 121 18.11 -25.07 25.22
C ASP A 121 18.16 -25.79 23.86
N ILE A 122 18.75 -25.14 22.83
CA ILE A 122 18.94 -25.67 21.48
C ILE A 122 20.38 -26.17 21.28
N ILE A 123 21.39 -25.44 21.76
CA ILE A 123 22.80 -25.76 21.49
C ILE A 123 23.31 -26.73 22.57
N ALA A 124 23.77 -27.91 22.15
CA ALA A 124 24.14 -28.98 23.08
C ALA A 124 25.41 -28.69 23.91
N ASP A 125 26.31 -27.87 23.38
CA ASP A 125 27.71 -27.80 23.86
C ASP A 125 28.04 -26.57 24.72
N ASP A 126 27.14 -25.60 24.89
CA ASP A 126 27.42 -24.38 25.66
C ASP A 126 26.27 -23.94 26.61
N ASN A 127 26.54 -24.06 27.91
CA ASN A 127 25.59 -23.74 28.98
C ASN A 127 25.64 -22.28 29.46
N LYS A 128 26.46 -21.41 28.86
CA LYS A 128 26.62 -20.00 29.31
C LYS A 128 25.90 -18.96 28.45
N LEU A 129 25.27 -19.38 27.35
CA LEU A 129 24.56 -18.47 26.46
C LEU A 129 23.35 -17.85 27.16
N LYS A 130 23.26 -16.52 27.09
CA LYS A 130 22.05 -15.78 27.42
C LYS A 130 21.03 -15.95 26.30
N ASP A 131 19.76 -15.69 26.61
CA ASP A 131 18.70 -15.68 25.60
C ASP A 131 19.04 -14.69 24.47
N PHE A 132 18.75 -15.10 23.24
CA PHE A 132 18.90 -14.25 22.06
C PHE A 132 17.60 -13.49 21.82
N ILE A 133 17.67 -12.16 21.89
CA ILE A 133 16.52 -11.26 21.83
C ILE A 133 16.63 -10.40 20.58
N PHE A 134 15.61 -10.47 19.72
CA PHE A 134 15.55 -9.68 18.49
C PHE A 134 14.15 -9.10 18.27
N SER A 135 14.02 -8.16 17.35
CA SER A 135 12.75 -7.51 17.05
C SER A 135 12.45 -7.48 15.56
N PHE A 136 11.15 -7.45 15.25
CA PHE A 136 10.62 -7.24 13.93
C PHE A 136 9.33 -6.41 14.02
N PHE A 137 8.94 -5.83 12.88
CA PHE A 137 7.83 -4.91 12.74
C PHE A 137 6.89 -5.44 11.66
N VAL A 138 5.59 -5.49 11.93
CA VAL A 138 4.62 -5.83 10.88
C VAL A 138 4.42 -4.61 9.99
N ILE A 139 4.46 -4.79 8.66
CA ILE A 139 4.28 -3.72 7.69
C ILE A 139 2.96 -2.97 7.97
N PRO A 140 2.98 -1.62 8.06
CA PRO A 140 1.78 -0.81 8.05
C PRO A 140 1.03 -0.99 6.73
N GLN A 141 -0.26 -1.34 6.79
CA GLN A 141 -1.08 -1.46 5.58
C GLN A 141 -1.50 -0.08 5.09
N THR A 142 -1.08 0.27 3.88
CA THR A 142 -1.46 1.49 3.19
C THR A 142 -2.16 1.14 1.90
N PHE A 143 -3.09 1.99 1.50
CA PHE A 143 -3.76 1.93 0.21
C PHE A 143 -3.26 3.07 -0.67
N LYS A 144 -3.07 2.79 -1.95
CA LYS A 144 -2.75 3.81 -2.95
C LYS A 144 -3.65 3.61 -4.18
N LEU A 145 -4.31 4.69 -4.60
CA LEU A 145 -5.29 4.69 -5.69
C LEU A 145 -5.07 5.94 -6.55
N GLU A 146 -4.01 5.93 -7.35
CA GLU A 146 -3.63 7.10 -8.15
C GLU A 146 -4.04 6.95 -9.62
N GLN A 147 -3.77 5.78 -10.19
CA GLN A 147 -3.96 5.50 -11.60
C GLN A 147 -5.35 4.94 -11.89
N TYR A 148 -6.00 5.53 -12.89
CA TYR A 148 -7.24 5.02 -13.46
C TYR A 148 -7.22 5.19 -14.97
N ASN A 149 -8.08 4.44 -15.66
CA ASN A 149 -8.36 4.62 -17.08
C ASN A 149 -9.88 4.63 -17.28
N ILE A 150 -10.34 5.42 -18.25
CA ILE A 150 -11.72 5.43 -18.71
C ILE A 150 -11.71 4.95 -20.16
N LYS A 151 -12.55 3.98 -20.49
CA LYS A 151 -12.71 3.44 -21.84
C LYS A 151 -14.15 3.57 -22.28
N THR A 152 -14.37 4.08 -23.49
CA THR A 152 -15.70 4.08 -24.12
C THR A 152 -16.05 2.67 -24.62
N LEU A 153 -17.25 2.18 -24.31
CA LEU A 153 -17.70 0.82 -24.64
C LEU A 153 -18.54 0.73 -25.92
N CYS A 154 -19.12 1.84 -26.36
CA CYS A 154 -20.06 1.87 -27.48
C CYS A 154 -19.86 3.09 -28.37
N ASN A 155 -20.24 2.95 -29.65
CA ASN A 155 -20.00 3.97 -30.66
C ASN A 155 -20.80 5.27 -30.44
N ASP A 156 -21.91 5.21 -29.70
CA ASP A 156 -22.70 6.39 -29.34
C ASP A 156 -22.22 7.08 -28.06
N TYR A 157 -21.11 6.60 -27.49
CA TYR A 157 -20.46 7.09 -26.28
C TYR A 157 -21.31 6.98 -25.01
N SER A 158 -22.46 6.30 -25.06
CA SER A 158 -23.41 6.26 -23.93
C SER A 158 -22.93 5.46 -22.73
N LEU A 159 -21.93 4.57 -22.89
CA LEU A 159 -21.40 3.70 -21.85
C LEU A 159 -19.87 3.80 -21.75
N GLU A 160 -19.40 3.92 -20.52
CA GLU A 160 -17.98 3.90 -20.17
C GLU A 160 -17.67 2.73 -19.23
N GLN A 161 -16.43 2.28 -19.29
CA GLN A 161 -15.81 1.42 -18.28
C GLN A 161 -14.68 2.19 -17.63
N ILE A 162 -14.61 2.10 -16.31
CA ILE A 162 -13.53 2.68 -15.53
C ILE A 162 -12.76 1.56 -14.86
N THR A 163 -11.44 1.62 -15.00
CA THR A 163 -10.52 0.73 -14.32
C THR A 163 -9.62 1.57 -13.42
N ALA A 164 -9.39 1.13 -12.19
CA ALA A 164 -8.49 1.81 -11.26
C ALA A 164 -7.60 0.80 -10.56
N ASN A 165 -6.33 1.16 -10.36
CA ASN A 165 -5.35 0.30 -9.71
C ASN A 165 -5.26 0.66 -8.23
N LEU A 166 -5.54 -0.31 -7.37
CA LEU A 166 -5.35 -0.26 -5.93
C LEU A 166 -4.05 -1.01 -5.58
N GLU A 167 -3.06 -0.27 -5.10
CA GLU A 167 -1.81 -0.82 -4.59
C GLU A 167 -1.84 -0.89 -3.06
N LEU A 168 -1.27 -1.97 -2.53
CA LEU A 168 -1.17 -2.30 -1.12
C LEU A 168 0.31 -2.39 -0.70
N SER A 169 0.61 -2.05 0.56
CA SER A 169 1.96 -2.25 1.13
C SER A 169 2.20 -3.65 1.68
N ASP A 170 1.14 -4.37 2.07
CA ASP A 170 1.19 -5.78 2.48
C ASP A 170 -0.04 -6.54 1.95
N ILE A 171 0.06 -7.87 1.96
CA ILE A 171 -0.89 -8.79 1.35
C ILE A 171 -2.18 -8.84 2.18
N GLU A 172 -3.32 -8.79 1.50
CA GLU A 172 -4.64 -8.91 2.12
C GLU A 172 -5.55 -9.86 1.30
N THR A 173 -6.57 -10.42 1.95
CA THR A 173 -7.50 -11.30 1.23
C THR A 173 -8.49 -10.50 0.37
N PRO A 174 -8.95 -11.04 -0.78
CA PRO A 174 -9.95 -10.38 -1.61
C PRO A 174 -11.23 -10.01 -0.85
N GLU A 175 -11.69 -10.85 0.08
CA GLU A 175 -12.90 -10.61 0.88
C GLU A 175 -12.74 -9.42 1.82
N ASN A 176 -11.58 -9.32 2.48
CA ASN A 176 -11.24 -8.20 3.35
C ASN A 176 -11.18 -6.90 2.55
N LEU A 177 -10.55 -6.90 1.37
CA LEU A 177 -10.48 -5.75 0.47
C LEU A 177 -11.85 -5.33 -0.06
N GLN A 178 -12.68 -6.28 -0.49
CA GLN A 178 -14.06 -5.99 -0.91
C GLN A 178 -14.88 -5.32 0.18
N SER A 179 -14.62 -5.65 1.45
CA SER A 179 -15.30 -5.01 2.58
C SER A 179 -14.89 -3.54 2.79
N CYS A 180 -13.72 -3.15 2.29
CA CYS A 180 -13.13 -1.81 2.43
C CYS A 180 -13.42 -0.89 1.24
N ILE A 181 -13.70 -1.46 0.06
CA ILE A 181 -13.91 -0.70 -1.18
C ILE A 181 -15.39 -0.41 -1.39
N SER A 182 -15.72 0.85 -1.61
CA SER A 182 -17.01 1.32 -2.08
C SER A 182 -16.83 2.16 -3.35
N VAL A 183 -17.76 2.02 -4.28
CA VAL A 183 -17.82 2.81 -5.51
C VAL A 183 -19.17 3.50 -5.54
N GLU A 184 -19.15 4.82 -5.65
CA GLU A 184 -20.34 5.65 -5.66
C GLU A 184 -20.40 6.48 -6.94
N LEU A 185 -21.58 6.56 -7.55
CA LEU A 185 -21.90 7.46 -8.66
C LEU A 185 -22.95 8.47 -8.17
N ASN A 186 -22.60 9.75 -8.10
CA ASN A 186 -23.42 10.79 -7.48
C ASN A 186 -23.95 10.38 -6.08
N SER A 187 -23.05 9.88 -5.23
CA SER A 187 -23.34 9.37 -3.88
C SER A 187 -24.24 8.13 -3.81
N GLN A 188 -24.50 7.46 -4.93
CA GLN A 188 -25.22 6.17 -4.95
C GLN A 188 -24.24 5.03 -5.17
N ASN A 189 -24.28 4.02 -4.31
CA ASN A 189 -23.43 2.84 -4.45
C ASN A 189 -23.75 2.08 -5.75
N ILE A 190 -22.72 1.72 -6.50
CA ILE A 190 -22.81 0.92 -7.72
C ILE A 190 -21.89 -0.30 -7.63
N PRO A 191 -22.18 -1.38 -8.37
CA PRO A 191 -21.34 -2.57 -8.36
C PRO A 191 -19.99 -2.32 -9.03
N TYR A 192 -18.98 -3.07 -8.59
CA TYR A 192 -17.66 -3.16 -9.22
C TYR A 192 -17.19 -4.62 -9.21
N LYS A 193 -16.17 -4.91 -10.00
CA LYS A 193 -15.42 -6.17 -9.96
C LYS A 193 -14.01 -5.88 -9.46
N LEU A 194 -13.44 -6.83 -8.71
CA LEU A 194 -12.06 -6.77 -8.25
C LEU A 194 -11.30 -7.92 -8.90
N ASN A 195 -10.28 -7.60 -9.68
CA ASN A 195 -9.39 -8.56 -10.30
C ASN A 195 -7.98 -8.39 -9.76
N THR A 196 -7.19 -9.46 -9.77
CA THR A 196 -5.76 -9.37 -9.51
C THR A 196 -5.00 -10.51 -10.19
N ASN A 197 -3.78 -10.22 -10.64
CA ASN A 197 -2.77 -11.21 -11.05
C ASN A 197 -1.54 -11.19 -10.12
N ASP A 198 -1.58 -10.40 -9.06
CA ASP A 198 -0.50 -10.12 -8.10
C ASP A 198 -1.05 -10.15 -6.66
N GLN A 199 -0.18 -10.16 -5.65
CA GLN A 199 -0.56 -10.18 -4.24
C GLN A 199 -0.74 -8.77 -3.64
N LEU A 200 -0.17 -7.74 -4.27
CA LEU A 200 -0.18 -6.37 -3.75
C LEU A 200 -0.95 -5.37 -4.64
N THR A 201 -1.27 -5.76 -5.87
CA THR A 201 -1.91 -4.87 -6.84
C THR A 201 -3.25 -5.43 -7.30
N TYR A 202 -4.33 -4.67 -7.13
CA TYR A 202 -5.68 -5.05 -7.50
C TYR A 202 -6.28 -4.07 -8.50
N GLN A 203 -7.00 -4.57 -9.48
CA GLN A 203 -7.74 -3.76 -10.43
C GLN A 203 -9.22 -3.72 -10.06
N ILE A 204 -9.71 -2.51 -9.77
CA ILE A 204 -11.13 -2.22 -9.57
C ILE A 204 -11.71 -1.90 -10.94
N ILE A 205 -12.72 -2.67 -11.38
CA ILE A 205 -13.40 -2.50 -12.67
C ILE A 205 -14.84 -2.09 -12.41
N ILE A 206 -15.20 -0.89 -12.85
CA ILE A 206 -16.55 -0.35 -12.83
C ILE A 206 -17.04 -0.33 -14.28
N ASP A 207 -18.02 -1.16 -14.60
CA ASP A 207 -18.43 -1.43 -15.98
C ASP A 207 -19.77 -0.79 -16.30
N SER A 208 -20.01 -0.49 -17.58
CA SER A 208 -21.30 0.02 -18.09
C SER A 208 -21.83 1.26 -17.36
N ILE A 209 -20.97 2.24 -17.10
CA ILE A 209 -21.32 3.52 -16.48
C ILE A 209 -22.02 4.39 -17.53
N PRO A 210 -23.29 4.82 -17.35
CA PRO A 210 -24.06 5.41 -18.44
C PRO A 210 -23.90 6.92 -18.54
N ARG A 211 -23.19 7.48 -19.52
CA ARG A 211 -23.10 8.95 -19.68
C ARG A 211 -24.49 9.57 -19.88
N THR A 212 -24.71 10.75 -19.32
CA THR A 212 -25.99 11.48 -19.39
C THR A 212 -25.78 12.90 -19.90
N GLU A 213 -26.85 13.68 -20.00
CA GLU A 213 -26.78 15.12 -20.33
C GLU A 213 -26.09 15.98 -19.27
N GLN A 214 -25.77 15.41 -18.10
CA GLN A 214 -25.17 16.12 -16.98
C GLN A 214 -23.87 15.44 -16.55
N ASN A 215 -22.93 16.25 -16.09
CA ASN A 215 -21.70 15.75 -15.50
C ASN A 215 -22.02 15.00 -14.20
N ARG A 216 -21.31 13.92 -13.95
CA ARG A 216 -21.48 13.10 -12.76
C ARG A 216 -20.14 12.84 -12.10
N LEU A 217 -20.19 12.55 -10.82
CA LEU A 217 -19.01 12.26 -10.03
C LEU A 217 -18.99 10.80 -9.65
N LEU A 218 -17.97 10.07 -10.10
CA LEU A 218 -17.63 8.76 -9.57
C LEU A 218 -16.65 8.95 -8.41
N SER A 219 -16.91 8.29 -7.28
CA SER A 219 -16.01 8.22 -6.13
C SER A 219 -15.64 6.76 -5.88
N ILE A 220 -14.35 6.46 -5.90
CA ILE A 220 -13.82 5.18 -5.43
C ILE A 220 -13.22 5.43 -4.05
N ILE A 221 -13.75 4.76 -3.03
CA ILE A 221 -13.37 4.94 -1.63
C ILE A 221 -12.78 3.62 -1.14
N CYS A 222 -11.59 3.66 -0.56
CA CYS A 222 -11.02 2.53 0.16
C CYS A 222 -10.84 2.92 1.63
N ASN A 223 -11.65 2.33 2.50
CA ASN A 223 -11.68 2.63 3.93
C ASN A 223 -11.19 1.41 4.74
N GLY A 224 -10.02 1.56 5.35
CA GLY A 224 -9.35 0.50 6.10
C GLY A 224 -9.92 0.21 7.50
N LYS A 225 -10.94 0.94 7.97
CA LYS A 225 -11.44 0.83 9.36
C LYS A 225 -11.87 -0.58 9.73
N LYS A 226 -12.46 -1.34 8.79
CA LYS A 226 -12.87 -2.74 9.03
C LYS A 226 -11.68 -3.68 9.25
N LEU A 227 -10.50 -3.30 8.80
CA LEU A 227 -9.24 -4.03 9.01
C LEU A 227 -8.44 -3.48 10.20
N GLY A 228 -9.00 -2.51 10.94
CA GLY A 228 -8.31 -1.84 12.04
C GLY A 228 -7.30 -0.77 11.59
N ILE A 229 -7.34 -0.38 10.31
CA ILE A 229 -6.44 0.63 9.73
C ILE A 229 -7.16 1.98 9.75
N ALA A 230 -6.48 3.03 10.22
CA ALA A 230 -7.09 4.35 10.35
C ALA A 230 -7.25 5.10 9.01
N SER A 231 -6.45 4.74 8.00
CA SER A 231 -6.42 5.43 6.71
C SER A 231 -7.66 5.17 5.86
N GLU A 232 -8.11 6.21 5.18
CA GLU A 232 -9.09 6.17 4.11
C GLU A 232 -8.53 6.95 2.93
N ILE A 233 -8.65 6.39 1.73
CA ILE A 233 -8.32 7.10 0.49
C ILE A 233 -9.57 7.21 -0.38
N LYS A 234 -9.66 8.31 -1.11
CA LYS A 234 -10.77 8.59 -2.03
C LYS A 234 -10.20 9.09 -3.36
N LYS A 235 -10.59 8.46 -4.45
CA LYS A 235 -10.36 8.96 -5.81
C LYS A 235 -11.68 9.42 -6.40
N GLU A 236 -11.74 10.69 -6.77
CA GLU A 236 -12.85 11.29 -7.49
C GLU A 236 -12.52 11.35 -8.98
N ILE A 237 -13.46 10.89 -9.80
CA ILE A 237 -13.36 10.85 -11.26
C ILE A 237 -14.60 11.52 -11.83
N SER A 238 -14.38 12.58 -12.62
CA SER A 238 -15.47 13.26 -13.32
C SER A 238 -15.89 12.45 -14.54
N ILE A 239 -17.18 12.21 -14.68
CA ILE A 239 -17.82 11.60 -15.84
C ILE A 239 -18.51 12.73 -16.62
N PRO A 240 -17.95 13.19 -17.73
CA PRO A 240 -18.53 14.29 -18.50
C PRO A 240 -19.87 13.91 -19.12
N SER A 241 -20.69 14.93 -19.38
CA SER A 241 -21.91 14.76 -20.13
C SER A 241 -21.64 14.25 -21.54
N LEU A 242 -22.64 13.62 -22.16
CA LEU A 242 -22.58 13.12 -23.54
C LEU A 242 -22.26 14.24 -24.56
N ASN A 243 -22.58 15.49 -24.20
CA ASN A 243 -22.38 16.67 -25.03
C ASN A 243 -21.08 17.41 -24.72
N GLU A 244 -20.13 16.82 -24.01
CA GLU A 244 -18.81 17.40 -23.75
C GLU A 244 -17.71 16.51 -24.29
N PHE A 245 -16.82 17.08 -25.13
CA PHE A 245 -15.57 16.44 -25.52
C PHE A 245 -14.43 17.12 -24.77
N VAL A 246 -13.85 16.45 -23.78
CA VAL A 246 -12.89 17.05 -22.83
C VAL A 246 -11.69 16.15 -22.59
N LEU A 247 -10.57 16.75 -22.19
CA LEU A 247 -9.37 16.05 -21.74
C LEU A 247 -9.44 15.80 -20.24
N LEU A 248 -9.56 14.53 -19.87
CA LEU A 248 -9.81 14.07 -18.51
C LEU A 248 -8.52 13.98 -17.70
N ASP A 249 -7.50 13.31 -18.22
CA ASP A 249 -6.28 13.02 -17.49
C ASP A 249 -5.04 13.03 -18.38
N CYS A 250 -3.87 13.18 -17.75
CA CYS A 250 -2.56 13.13 -18.37
C CYS A 250 -1.64 12.28 -17.49
N ILE A 251 -1.37 11.05 -17.91
CA ILE A 251 -0.58 10.07 -17.17
C ILE A 251 0.81 9.97 -17.78
N VAL A 252 1.83 10.13 -16.96
CA VAL A 252 3.23 10.04 -17.39
C VAL A 252 3.79 8.69 -16.96
N ARG A 253 4.29 7.91 -17.92
CA ARG A 253 4.96 6.64 -17.66
C ARG A 253 6.44 6.77 -18.00
N LYS A 254 7.31 6.27 -17.10
CA LYS A 254 8.76 6.30 -17.27
C LYS A 254 9.31 4.96 -17.80
N TYR A 255 8.66 3.86 -17.44
CA TYR A 255 9.11 2.50 -17.74
C TYR A 255 7.97 1.64 -18.30
N PRO A 256 8.27 0.67 -19.20
CA PRO A 256 9.60 0.38 -19.77
C PRO A 256 10.04 1.38 -20.86
N GLU A 257 9.10 2.11 -21.47
CA GLU A 257 9.36 3.21 -22.41
C GLU A 257 8.74 4.49 -21.84
N GLN A 258 9.40 5.63 -22.04
CA GLN A 258 8.89 6.92 -21.59
C GLN A 258 7.74 7.36 -22.49
N SER A 259 6.57 7.58 -21.90
CA SER A 259 5.37 7.97 -22.63
C SER A 259 4.46 8.87 -21.81
N ILE A 260 3.66 9.66 -22.51
CA ILE A 260 2.60 10.49 -21.92
C ILE A 260 1.28 10.01 -22.51
N HIS A 261 0.31 9.72 -21.65
CA HIS A 261 -1.00 9.19 -22.03
C HIS A 261 -2.06 10.23 -21.71
N LEU A 262 -2.71 10.75 -22.75
CA LEU A 262 -3.83 11.66 -22.62
C LEU A 262 -5.14 10.88 -22.73
N ILE A 263 -5.99 10.99 -21.70
CA ILE A 263 -7.30 10.31 -21.65
C ILE A 263 -8.39 11.33 -21.92
N PHE A 264 -9.14 11.15 -22.99
CA PHE A 264 -10.26 12.00 -23.38
C PHE A 264 -11.61 11.37 -23.02
N SER A 265 -12.66 12.18 -23.01
CA SER A 265 -14.03 11.70 -22.73
C SER A 265 -14.62 10.88 -23.88
N ASP A 266 -14.18 11.15 -25.12
CA ASP A 266 -14.76 10.57 -26.32
C ASP A 266 -13.65 9.92 -27.16
N PRO A 267 -13.97 8.86 -27.93
CA PRO A 267 -13.07 8.29 -28.93
C PRO A 267 -12.59 9.34 -29.94
N ILE A 268 -11.31 9.29 -30.27
CA ILE A 268 -10.59 10.30 -31.05
C ILE A 268 -10.58 9.86 -32.52
N ASP A 269 -10.68 10.81 -33.45
CA ASP A 269 -10.56 10.48 -34.88
C ASP A 269 -9.12 10.05 -35.21
N GLU A 270 -8.93 8.76 -35.48
CA GLU A 270 -7.63 8.16 -35.79
C GLU A 270 -6.99 8.68 -37.08
N LYS A 271 -7.74 9.37 -37.95
CA LYS A 271 -7.25 9.88 -39.24
C LYS A 271 -6.63 11.27 -39.17
N GLN A 272 -6.79 11.97 -38.06
CA GLN A 272 -6.30 13.34 -37.92
C GLN A 272 -4.78 13.38 -37.70
N ASP A 273 -4.13 14.42 -38.21
CA ASP A 273 -2.74 14.72 -37.86
C ASP A 273 -2.70 15.47 -36.52
N LEU A 274 -2.03 14.88 -35.53
CA LEU A 274 -1.86 15.48 -34.20
C LEU A 274 -0.67 16.45 -34.14
N GLY A 275 0.14 16.52 -35.20
CA GLY A 275 1.23 17.48 -35.35
C GLY A 275 0.74 18.92 -35.19
N GLY A 276 1.29 19.64 -34.21
CA GLY A 276 0.88 21.00 -33.88
C GLY A 276 -0.42 21.12 -33.09
N LEU A 277 -1.20 20.04 -32.95
CA LEU A 277 -2.34 19.97 -32.01
C LEU A 277 -1.92 19.48 -30.63
N ILE A 278 -0.82 18.73 -30.57
CA ILE A 278 -0.14 18.35 -29.34
C ILE A 278 1.33 18.69 -29.51
N THR A 279 1.85 19.55 -28.64
CA THR A 279 3.25 19.98 -28.68
C THR A 279 3.85 19.93 -27.29
N LEU A 280 5.14 19.60 -27.21
CA LEU A 280 5.91 19.66 -25.99
C LEU A 280 6.95 20.77 -26.12
N GLU A 281 7.17 21.54 -25.05
CA GLU A 281 8.20 22.59 -25.01
C GLU A 281 9.58 22.10 -25.50
N LYS A 282 10.42 23.04 -25.96
CA LYS A 282 11.75 22.78 -26.56
C LYS A 282 11.66 21.99 -27.87
N ASP A 283 10.54 22.16 -28.60
CA ASP A 283 10.29 21.62 -29.94
C ASP A 283 10.63 20.12 -30.08
N GLN A 284 10.26 19.34 -29.06
CA GLN A 284 10.54 17.91 -29.05
C GLN A 284 9.74 17.19 -30.15
N LEU A 285 10.40 16.27 -30.85
CA LEU A 285 9.75 15.44 -31.86
C LEU A 285 8.93 14.34 -31.16
N LEU A 286 7.62 14.31 -31.43
CA LEU A 286 6.67 13.39 -30.80
C LEU A 286 6.13 12.38 -31.83
N ARG A 287 5.99 11.13 -31.40
CA ARG A 287 5.21 10.10 -32.10
C ARG A 287 3.92 9.84 -31.33
N PHE A 288 2.85 9.55 -32.04
CA PHE A 288 1.53 9.36 -31.46
C PHE A 288 0.95 8.00 -31.83
N THR A 289 0.22 7.41 -30.90
CA THR A 289 -0.73 6.33 -31.19
C THR A 289 -2.07 6.69 -30.58
N ILE A 290 -3.14 6.46 -31.33
CA ILE A 290 -4.51 6.66 -30.88
C ILE A 290 -5.13 5.29 -30.66
N GLU A 291 -5.69 5.06 -29.47
CA GLU A 291 -6.51 3.89 -29.18
C GLU A 291 -7.80 4.35 -28.52
N SER A 292 -8.91 4.33 -29.28
CA SER A 292 -10.20 4.82 -28.81
C SER A 292 -10.11 6.26 -28.27
N ASN A 293 -10.32 6.47 -26.97
CA ASN A 293 -10.29 7.77 -26.31
C ASN A 293 -8.92 8.11 -25.67
N GLU A 294 -7.87 7.35 -25.98
CA GLU A 294 -6.53 7.56 -25.45
C GLU A 294 -5.55 7.96 -26.57
N ILE A 295 -4.72 8.98 -26.31
CA ILE A 295 -3.53 9.29 -27.13
C ILE A 295 -2.29 8.96 -26.30
N SER A 296 -1.50 8.00 -26.78
CA SER A 296 -0.15 7.78 -26.25
C SER A 296 0.85 8.60 -27.06
N ILE A 297 1.69 9.36 -26.36
CA ILE A 297 2.68 10.28 -26.88
C ILE A 297 4.05 9.73 -26.49
N TYR A 298 4.91 9.51 -27.48
CA TYR A 298 6.26 9.00 -27.30
C TYR A 298 7.25 10.06 -27.76
N PRO A 299 8.01 10.67 -26.84
CA PRO A 299 9.17 11.48 -27.19
C PRO A 299 10.16 10.67 -28.03
N SER A 300 10.82 11.32 -28.97
CA SER A 300 11.85 10.66 -29.81
C SER A 300 13.18 10.47 -29.08
N GLU A 301 13.38 11.20 -27.99
CA GLU A 301 14.55 11.15 -27.12
C GLU A 301 14.12 11.01 -25.67
N THR A 302 14.98 10.47 -24.81
CA THR A 302 14.72 10.42 -23.37
C THR A 302 14.76 11.82 -22.77
N LEU A 303 13.66 12.22 -22.13
CA LEU A 303 13.50 13.53 -21.52
C LEU A 303 13.90 13.50 -20.04
N ILE A 304 14.57 14.57 -19.59
CA ILE A 304 14.94 14.80 -18.18
C ILE A 304 14.61 16.26 -17.81
N GLY A 305 13.97 16.45 -16.66
CA GLY A 305 13.53 17.74 -16.13
C GLY A 305 12.07 18.05 -16.43
N ASP A 306 11.73 19.34 -16.33
CA ASP A 306 10.37 19.85 -16.51
C ASP A 306 10.11 20.28 -17.96
N TYR A 307 8.90 19.99 -18.42
CA TYR A 307 8.39 20.34 -19.75
C TYR A 307 6.92 20.73 -19.64
N THR A 308 6.48 21.72 -20.40
CA THR A 308 5.05 21.97 -20.61
C THR A 308 4.55 21.23 -21.86
N LEU A 309 3.53 20.39 -21.68
CA LEU A 309 2.75 19.79 -22.76
C LEU A 309 1.55 20.68 -23.07
N HIS A 310 1.43 21.09 -24.32
CA HIS A 310 0.30 21.86 -24.82
C HIS A 310 -0.64 20.95 -25.62
N VAL A 311 -1.92 20.98 -25.27
CA VAL A 311 -2.99 20.29 -25.98
C VAL A 311 -3.97 21.33 -26.51
N TYR A 312 -4.03 21.48 -27.83
CA TYR A 312 -4.85 22.50 -28.48
C TYR A 312 -6.27 22.00 -28.77
N GLN A 313 -7.18 22.97 -28.93
CA GLN A 313 -8.61 22.72 -29.12
C GLN A 313 -8.94 21.96 -30.41
N GLY A 314 -8.05 21.98 -31.40
CA GLY A 314 -8.30 21.44 -32.75
C GLY A 314 -8.41 19.91 -32.83
N ILE A 315 -8.14 19.18 -31.74
CA ILE A 315 -8.31 17.72 -31.69
C ILE A 315 -9.80 17.37 -31.86
N LEU A 316 -10.10 16.42 -32.73
CA LEU A 316 -11.45 15.99 -33.07
C LEU A 316 -11.76 14.59 -32.50
N ASN A 317 -13.00 14.39 -32.03
CA ASN A 317 -13.53 13.06 -31.73
C ASN A 317 -14.04 12.36 -33.01
N THR A 318 -14.45 11.09 -32.92
CA THR A 318 -14.95 10.33 -34.10
C THR A 318 -16.26 10.87 -34.68
N HIS A 319 -16.94 11.78 -33.97
CA HIS A 319 -18.09 12.56 -34.45
C HIS A 319 -17.72 13.96 -34.99
N GLN A 320 -16.45 14.22 -35.26
CA GLN A 320 -15.94 15.50 -35.81
C GLN A 320 -16.19 16.72 -34.90
N LYS A 321 -16.37 16.48 -33.60
CA LYS A 321 -16.50 17.55 -32.62
C LYS A 321 -15.13 17.92 -32.06
N PRO A 322 -14.77 19.22 -31.99
CA PRO A 322 -13.51 19.66 -31.42
C PRO A 322 -13.50 19.57 -29.91
N LEU A 323 -12.29 19.44 -29.34
CA LEU A 323 -12.07 19.52 -27.90
C LEU A 323 -12.70 20.80 -27.36
N ASN A 324 -13.34 20.75 -26.20
CA ASN A 324 -14.07 21.91 -25.67
C ASN A 324 -13.13 23.09 -25.35
N SER A 325 -11.93 22.82 -24.84
CA SER A 325 -10.94 23.84 -24.47
C SER A 325 -9.52 23.28 -24.55
N PRO A 326 -8.52 24.10 -24.92
CA PRO A 326 -7.12 23.71 -24.82
C PRO A 326 -6.72 23.49 -23.35
N LYS A 327 -5.63 22.75 -23.13
CA LYS A 327 -5.11 22.46 -21.79
C LYS A 327 -3.60 22.29 -21.83
N ASP A 328 -2.94 22.84 -20.81
CA ASP A 328 -1.50 22.71 -20.61
C ASP A 328 -1.21 21.86 -19.38
N PHE A 329 -0.15 21.05 -19.44
CA PHE A 329 0.32 20.24 -18.31
C PHE A 329 1.80 20.46 -18.09
N THR A 330 2.20 20.70 -16.85
CA THR A 330 3.60 20.59 -16.45
C THR A 330 3.91 19.13 -16.19
N ILE A 331 4.89 18.60 -16.91
CA ILE A 331 5.34 17.21 -16.83
C ILE A 331 6.79 17.21 -16.37
N THR A 332 7.07 16.43 -15.33
CA THR A 332 8.43 16.26 -14.78
C THR A 332 8.93 14.85 -15.04
N PHE A 333 10.09 14.76 -15.67
CA PHE A 333 10.85 13.53 -15.84
C PHE A 333 12.10 13.57 -14.96
N GLU A 334 12.02 12.98 -13.78
CA GLU A 334 13.17 12.95 -12.86
C GLU A 334 14.28 12.04 -13.37
N ASP A 335 15.53 12.48 -13.16
CA ASP A 335 16.73 11.70 -13.43
C ASP A 335 16.82 10.51 -12.46
N ILE A 336 17.00 9.31 -13.00
CA ILE A 336 17.28 8.15 -12.16
C ILE A 336 18.75 8.25 -11.79
N LYS A 337 19.02 8.83 -10.60
CA LYS A 337 20.38 8.77 -10.06
C LYS A 337 20.81 7.29 -9.95
N PRO A 338 22.01 6.95 -10.44
CA PRO A 338 22.51 5.57 -10.47
C PRO A 338 22.71 4.97 -9.09
#